data_AF-A0A662VKX7-F1
#
_entry.id   AF-A0A662VKX7-F1
#
_cell.length_a   1.000
_cell.length_b   1.000
_cell.length_c   1.000
_cell.angle_alpha   90.00
_cell.angle_beta   90.00
_cell.angle_gamma   90.00
#
_symmetry.space_group_name_H-M   'P 1'
#
loop_
_entity.id
_entity.type
_entity.pdbx_description
1 polymer ?
#
loop_
_entity_poly.entity_id
_entity_poly.type
_entity_poly.pdbx_seq_one_letter_code
_entity_poly.pdbx_strand_id
1 'polypeptide(L)'
;MNIKKIIAGSLATLTAGATLAFGALGLLVEDTTPPYIVIGADAQVIDTIAAADLAAYMASEVTEEVAVGGGATTTVTNGYLFGSKGEKNQPYLGKSLNTIRSKIVNSDIPNLLTSGTIDIEGKEITYSQYLSVGSHKVEFKRPSSDYTEPTLFVKFPTDVKYNLTLTFSPAFNASKLTSSDKINILGTEYTFSAAEQTNSSWELFTSSGVETVTLQGTTEEKTVTIGGESYKFKINSYTIVGEKTCIYFIINDVAVGDCWVAGQYYPIPGTSQKVYVKSAEVVYVDPQTGMPKATLFLGSQKLVLEHGKEVEVNDESLDNTKVYFDGTGGLVSKVTIEIAPEEETFLTDGNYFQDPIFSNLRWYLSGMTPALTDESRDKAVIEKDGDYIVLTFKNKDGMEFSQKIFYWNDSAWVSRVDTSHEIWTREANSTSNFNVSKKDYVVLTCGDKTYIAQYKDYDTSDKTVTFEIAGSEIEVNYETNPVLFIGGNEFKIHFNSGDKTLYVDLNCDGKFLNTTYVNITTATGALIDITNPGLAVFYEDPLYKVPGSNDPSGKSIVFNASRSGDTTYLKVKAEGNDIRTTDYQISDEDKWKYVTEYGTYLYATGSDDKIHKVEIYYPGNRPAKANVA
;
A
#
# COMPACT_ATOMS: atom_id res chain seq x y z
N MET A 1 38.93 7.91 32.28
CA MET A 1 37.56 8.35 31.96
C MET A 1 37.30 8.05 30.49
N ASN A 2 36.65 6.92 30.18
CA ASN A 2 36.29 6.57 28.81
C ASN A 2 34.87 7.08 28.54
N ILE A 3 34.75 8.31 28.01
CA ILE A 3 33.48 8.83 27.50
C ILE A 3 33.18 8.05 26.22
N LYS A 4 32.23 7.12 26.25
CA LYS A 4 31.69 6.52 25.02
C LYS A 4 30.64 7.47 24.46
N LYS A 5 30.93 8.07 23.29
CA LYS A 5 29.90 8.72 22.47
C LYS A 5 29.01 7.64 21.89
N ILE A 6 27.75 7.59 22.31
CA ILE A 6 26.72 6.79 21.66
C ILE A 6 25.97 7.73 20.72
N ILE A 7 26.19 7.58 19.41
CA ILE A 7 25.38 8.22 18.38
C ILE A 7 24.15 7.33 18.17
N ALA A 8 22.96 7.93 18.07
CA ALA A 8 21.64 7.31 18.13
C ALA A 8 21.26 6.33 16.97
N GLY A 9 22.21 5.63 16.37
CA GLY A 9 21.96 4.72 15.24
C GLY A 9 22.54 3.30 15.36
N SER A 10 23.19 2.94 16.47
CA SER A 10 23.95 1.68 16.53
C SER A 10 23.83 0.91 17.85
N LEU A 11 22.60 0.70 18.36
CA LEU A 11 22.35 -0.07 19.58
C LEU A 11 21.70 -1.45 19.35
N ALA A 12 21.90 -2.08 18.18
CA ALA A 12 21.34 -3.39 17.88
C ALA A 12 22.34 -4.57 18.00
N THR A 13 23.59 -4.39 18.46
CA THR A 13 24.58 -5.49 18.33
C THR A 13 25.67 -5.59 19.40
N LEU A 14 25.43 -5.22 20.66
CA LEU A 14 26.43 -5.47 21.72
C LEU A 14 25.81 -5.66 23.10
N THR A 15 25.34 -6.88 23.39
CA THR A 15 25.43 -7.54 24.71
C THR A 15 24.83 -8.95 24.67
N ALA A 16 25.68 -9.97 24.46
CA ALA A 16 25.42 -11.29 24.99
C ALA A 16 25.83 -11.29 26.48
N GLY A 17 24.84 -11.38 27.39
CA GLY A 17 25.08 -11.62 28.82
C GLY A 17 24.59 -10.54 29.78
N ALA A 18 23.28 -10.28 29.81
CA ALA A 18 22.42 -9.91 30.96
C ALA A 18 21.15 -9.24 30.40
N THR A 19 20.01 -9.91 30.56
CA THR A 19 18.73 -9.50 29.97
C THR A 19 18.12 -8.31 30.72
N LEU A 20 18.29 -7.10 30.17
CA LEU A 20 17.35 -5.98 30.33
C LEU A 20 17.20 -5.33 28.95
N ALA A 21 16.02 -5.49 28.35
CA ALA A 21 15.68 -4.99 27.04
C ALA A 21 15.48 -3.46 27.11
N PHE A 22 16.42 -2.69 26.55
CA PHE A 22 16.22 -1.26 26.32
C PHE A 22 15.66 -1.05 24.91
N GLY A 23 14.39 -0.62 24.83
CA GLY A 23 13.80 -0.11 23.60
C GLY A 23 14.41 1.24 23.23
N ALA A 24 14.72 1.44 21.95
CA ALA A 24 15.26 2.71 21.46
C ALA A 24 14.14 3.73 21.26
N LEU A 25 14.20 4.86 21.98
CA LEU A 25 13.42 6.07 21.67
C LEU A 25 14.36 7.28 21.65
N GLY A 26 14.24 8.10 20.60
CA GLY A 26 14.98 9.35 20.46
C GLY A 26 14.37 10.43 21.34
N LEU A 27 15.10 10.87 22.37
CA LEU A 27 14.77 12.10 23.10
C LEU A 27 15.05 13.32 22.21
N LEU A 28 14.01 14.07 21.86
CA LEU A 28 14.14 15.46 21.40
C LEU A 28 14.24 16.33 22.66
N VAL A 29 15.47 16.69 23.04
CA VAL A 29 15.73 17.74 24.03
C VAL A 29 16.03 19.01 23.25
N GLU A 30 15.23 20.06 23.46
CA GLU A 30 15.38 21.38 22.84
C GLU A 30 16.57 22.21 23.38
N ASP A 31 17.52 21.57 24.09
CA ASP A 31 18.70 22.23 24.61
C ASP A 31 19.95 21.82 23.84
N THR A 32 20.81 22.80 23.54
CA THR A 32 21.96 22.67 22.62
C THR A 32 23.11 21.80 23.14
N THR A 33 22.93 21.17 24.30
CA THR A 33 23.84 20.17 24.87
C THR A 33 23.09 18.86 25.14
N PRO A 34 23.45 17.75 24.47
CA PRO A 34 22.80 16.46 24.74
C PRO A 34 23.04 16.04 26.19
N PRO A 35 22.01 15.57 26.92
CA PRO A 35 22.19 15.07 28.28
C PRO A 35 23.07 13.82 28.27
N TYR A 36 23.97 13.72 29.25
CA TYR A 36 24.82 12.54 29.44
C TYR A 36 24.27 11.68 30.56
N ILE A 37 23.94 10.42 30.25
CA ILE A 37 23.63 9.41 31.27
C ILE A 37 24.92 8.67 31.62
N VAL A 38 25.31 8.70 32.89
CA VAL A 38 26.54 8.08 33.39
C VAL A 38 26.20 6.79 34.13
N ILE A 39 26.69 5.66 33.63
CA ILE A 39 26.52 4.34 34.25
C ILE A 39 27.86 3.59 34.34
N GLY A 40 28.06 2.81 35.39
CA GLY A 40 29.22 1.94 35.57
C GLY A 40 29.83 1.97 36.97
N ALA A 41 30.77 1.06 37.23
CA ALA A 41 31.40 0.89 38.56
C ALA A 41 32.21 2.10 39.02
N ASP A 42 32.66 2.94 38.08
CA ASP A 42 33.43 4.17 38.34
C ASP A 42 32.56 5.45 38.34
N ALA A 43 31.23 5.32 38.20
CA ALA A 43 30.32 6.46 38.26
C ALA A 43 30.18 6.98 39.69
N GLN A 44 29.91 8.28 39.86
CA GLN A 44 29.58 8.79 41.20
C GLN A 44 28.23 8.22 41.63
N VAL A 45 28.10 7.94 42.93
CA VAL A 45 26.88 7.34 43.52
C VAL A 45 25.63 8.16 43.19
N ILE A 46 25.73 9.49 43.17
CA ILE A 46 24.60 10.37 42.86
C ILE A 46 24.17 10.27 41.39
N ASP A 47 25.10 10.10 40.45
CA ASP A 47 24.80 9.92 39.03
C ASP A 47 24.16 8.55 38.77
N THR A 48 24.56 7.53 39.53
CA THR A 48 23.98 6.19 39.44
C THR A 48 22.57 6.14 40.03
N ILE A 49 22.31 6.89 41.11
CA ILE A 49 20.96 7.05 41.67
C ILE A 49 20.07 7.82 40.69
N ALA A 50 20.54 8.94 40.14
CA ALA A 50 19.77 9.72 39.15
C ALA A 50 19.46 8.91 37.88
N ALA A 51 20.41 8.08 37.41
CA ALA A 51 20.17 7.16 36.29
C ALA A 51 19.17 6.05 36.66
N ALA A 52 19.19 5.56 37.90
CA ALA A 52 18.22 4.58 38.39
C ALA A 52 16.82 5.17 38.56
N ASP A 53 16.70 6.40 39.06
CA ASP A 53 15.43 7.13 39.18
C ASP A 53 14.85 7.45 37.80
N LEU A 54 15.69 7.87 36.84
CA LEU A 54 15.26 8.07 35.45
C LEU A 54 14.80 6.74 34.82
N ALA A 55 15.52 5.65 35.07
CA ALA A 55 15.11 4.32 34.60
C ALA A 55 13.81 3.84 35.26
N ALA A 56 13.61 4.10 36.55
CA ALA A 56 12.39 3.76 37.27
C ALA A 56 11.20 4.60 36.80
N TYR A 57 11.41 5.90 36.56
CA TYR A 57 10.40 6.80 36.01
C TYR A 57 10.03 6.42 34.57
N MET A 58 11.01 6.11 33.72
CA MET A 58 10.76 5.58 32.38
C MET A 58 10.08 4.21 32.42
N ALA A 59 10.41 3.34 33.38
CA ALA A 59 9.75 2.04 33.53
C ALA A 59 8.31 2.16 34.08
N SER A 60 7.99 3.21 34.85
CA SER A 60 6.63 3.48 35.32
C SER A 60 5.74 4.18 34.29
N GLU A 61 6.33 4.91 33.34
CA GLU A 61 5.62 5.53 32.20
C GLU A 61 5.46 4.55 31.01
N VAL A 62 6.20 3.43 31.00
CA VAL A 62 6.10 2.35 30.01
C VAL A 62 5.32 1.17 30.60
N THR A 63 4.01 1.36 30.85
CA THR A 63 3.09 0.24 31.13
C THR A 63 2.08 -0.03 30.03
N GLU A 64 2.15 0.67 28.90
CA GLU A 64 1.54 0.19 27.67
C GLU A 64 2.63 -0.06 26.65
N GLU A 65 2.76 -1.31 26.21
CA GLU A 65 3.25 -1.55 24.86
C GLU A 65 2.34 -0.76 23.92
N VAL A 66 2.73 0.45 23.53
CA VAL A 66 2.24 1.01 22.28
C VAL A 66 2.81 0.08 21.24
N ALA A 67 2.00 -0.88 20.80
CA ALA A 67 2.21 -1.54 19.53
C ALA A 67 2.24 -0.40 18.50
N VAL A 68 3.45 0.10 18.19
CA VAL A 68 3.66 0.91 16.99
C VAL A 68 3.31 -0.06 15.90
N GLY A 69 2.07 0.03 15.40
CA GLY A 69 1.43 -0.94 14.52
C GLY A 69 2.44 -1.39 13.49
N GLY A 70 3.09 -2.52 13.79
CA GLY A 70 4.10 -3.14 12.97
C GLY A 70 3.29 -3.76 11.86
N GLY A 71 2.83 -2.92 10.94
CA GLY A 71 2.10 -3.34 9.77
C GLY A 71 2.89 -4.47 9.17
N ALA A 72 2.29 -5.66 9.17
CA ALA A 72 2.92 -6.88 8.72
C ALA A 72 3.70 -6.54 7.45
N THR A 73 5.04 -6.60 7.50
CA THR A 73 5.85 -6.29 6.33
C THR A 73 5.50 -7.33 5.29
N THR A 74 4.70 -6.94 4.29
CA THR A 74 4.45 -7.77 3.12
C THR A 74 5.79 -7.99 2.44
N THR A 75 6.39 -9.15 2.67
CA THR A 75 7.64 -9.52 2.00
C THR A 75 7.27 -10.10 0.64
N VAL A 76 7.81 -9.51 -0.41
CA VAL A 76 7.62 -10.00 -1.77
C VAL A 76 8.88 -10.76 -2.13
N THR A 77 8.77 -12.08 -2.26
CA THR A 77 9.89 -12.90 -2.70
C THR A 77 10.09 -12.68 -4.19
N ASN A 78 11.31 -12.36 -4.62
CA ASN A 78 11.67 -12.10 -6.02
C ASN A 78 10.93 -10.91 -6.68
N GLY A 79 10.35 -10.00 -5.89
CA GLY A 79 9.62 -8.83 -6.40
C GLY A 79 10.04 -7.53 -5.72
N TYR A 80 9.44 -6.41 -6.14
CA TYR A 80 9.72 -5.10 -5.61
C TYR A 80 8.46 -4.51 -4.95
N LEU A 81 8.43 -4.45 -3.63
CA LEU A 81 7.36 -3.76 -2.93
C LEU A 81 7.52 -2.23 -3.08
N PHE A 82 6.49 -1.56 -3.60
CA PHE A 82 6.44 -0.10 -3.67
C PHE A 82 6.45 0.49 -2.25
N GLY A 83 7.32 1.49 -2.02
CA GLY A 83 7.50 2.09 -0.70
C GLY A 83 8.45 1.34 0.25
N SER A 84 9.10 0.26 -0.20
CA SER A 84 10.08 -0.51 0.59
C SER A 84 11.35 0.26 0.99
N LYS A 85 11.74 1.29 0.22
CA LYS A 85 12.99 2.08 0.44
C LYS A 85 12.83 3.33 1.31
N GLY A 86 11.84 3.34 2.20
CA GLY A 86 11.68 4.37 3.23
C GLY A 86 10.48 5.29 3.03
N GLU A 87 10.12 5.99 4.10
CA GLU A 87 8.81 6.64 4.31
C GLU A 87 8.56 7.87 3.43
N LYS A 88 9.53 8.34 2.63
CA LYS A 88 9.37 9.57 1.83
C LYS A 88 8.38 9.43 0.68
N ASN A 89 8.25 8.24 0.11
CA ASN A 89 7.29 7.96 -0.96
C ASN A 89 6.63 6.61 -0.73
N GLN A 90 5.38 6.64 -0.27
CA GLN A 90 4.55 5.47 -0.09
C GLN A 90 3.39 5.46 -1.11
N PRO A 91 2.84 4.29 -1.43
CA PRO A 91 1.64 4.12 -2.27
C PRO A 91 0.36 4.50 -1.51
N TYR A 92 0.24 5.79 -1.19
CA TYR A 92 -1.01 6.37 -0.70
C TYR A 92 -2.10 6.37 -1.78
N LEU A 93 -3.36 6.35 -1.36
CA LEU A 93 -4.50 6.32 -2.28
C LEU A 93 -4.47 7.53 -3.24
N GLY A 94 -4.80 7.31 -4.52
CA GLY A 94 -4.81 8.33 -5.56
C GLY A 94 -3.43 8.76 -6.09
N LYS A 95 -2.34 8.33 -5.46
CA LYS A 95 -0.97 8.66 -5.89
C LYS A 95 -0.48 7.73 -7.00
N SER A 96 0.13 8.30 -8.03
CA SER A 96 0.67 7.52 -9.15
C SER A 96 1.93 6.74 -8.76
N LEU A 97 2.00 5.46 -9.10
CA LEU A 97 3.12 4.56 -8.79
C LEU A 97 4.46 5.06 -9.35
N ASN A 98 4.46 5.67 -10.53
CA ASN A 98 5.66 6.24 -11.13
C ASN A 98 6.26 7.43 -10.35
N THR A 99 5.45 8.14 -9.54
CA THR A 99 5.95 9.20 -8.65
C THR A 99 6.65 8.64 -7.41
N ILE A 100 6.33 7.40 -7.05
CA ILE A 100 6.95 6.67 -5.95
C ILE A 100 8.25 6.04 -6.42
N ARG A 101 8.17 5.33 -7.55
CA ARG A 101 9.29 4.70 -8.23
C ARG A 101 9.04 4.70 -9.72
N SER A 102 9.75 5.55 -10.46
CA SER A 102 9.63 5.62 -11.92
C SER A 102 10.40 4.51 -12.63
N LYS A 103 11.40 3.91 -11.98
CA LYS A 103 12.31 2.92 -12.58
C LYS A 103 12.61 1.77 -11.61
N ILE A 104 12.37 0.53 -12.02
CA ILE A 104 12.76 -0.69 -11.29
C ILE A 104 13.97 -1.29 -12.03
N VAL A 105 15.05 -1.56 -11.30
CA VAL A 105 16.34 -2.02 -11.87
C VAL A 105 16.74 -3.39 -11.32
N ASN A 106 17.84 -3.95 -11.82
CA ASN A 106 18.39 -5.24 -11.38
C ASN A 106 18.51 -5.37 -9.84
N SER A 107 18.97 -4.32 -9.14
CA SER A 107 19.08 -4.37 -7.66
C SER A 107 17.74 -4.46 -6.93
N ASP A 108 16.62 -4.20 -7.62
CA ASP A 108 15.27 -4.26 -7.06
C ASP A 108 14.64 -5.65 -7.26
N ILE A 109 14.83 -6.28 -8.44
CA ILE A 109 14.34 -7.63 -8.78
C ILE A 109 15.42 -8.45 -9.53
N PRO A 110 16.46 -8.93 -8.81
CA PRO A 110 17.69 -9.43 -9.43
C PRO A 110 17.55 -10.70 -10.26
N ASN A 111 16.48 -11.48 -10.02
CA ASN A 111 16.24 -12.72 -10.77
C ASN A 111 15.53 -12.47 -12.11
N LEU A 112 14.85 -11.33 -12.26
CA LEU A 112 14.13 -10.98 -13.48
C LEU A 112 14.92 -9.98 -14.33
N LEU A 113 15.55 -8.99 -13.71
CA LEU A 113 16.24 -7.89 -14.42
C LEU A 113 17.77 -8.10 -14.54
N THR A 114 18.21 -9.36 -14.61
CA THR A 114 19.62 -9.73 -14.76
C THR A 114 20.23 -9.09 -16.00
N SER A 115 21.43 -8.52 -15.86
CA SER A 115 22.22 -8.02 -16.99
C SER A 115 23.03 -9.18 -17.61
N GLY A 116 23.43 -9.06 -18.87
CA GLY A 116 24.15 -10.12 -19.57
C GLY A 116 25.11 -9.60 -20.63
N THR A 117 25.74 -10.54 -21.34
CA THR A 117 26.65 -10.26 -22.45
C THR A 117 26.28 -11.08 -23.67
N ILE A 118 26.51 -10.51 -24.85
CA ILE A 118 26.39 -11.18 -26.14
C ILE A 118 27.73 -11.00 -26.85
N ASP A 119 28.31 -12.07 -27.37
CA ASP A 119 29.52 -11.99 -28.19
C ASP A 119 29.10 -11.86 -29.66
N ILE A 120 29.43 -10.73 -30.27
CA ILE A 120 29.14 -10.47 -31.69
C ILE A 120 30.45 -10.28 -32.41
N GLU A 121 30.83 -11.26 -33.23
CA GLU A 121 32.09 -11.28 -34.01
C GLU A 121 33.35 -11.07 -33.13
N GLY A 122 33.39 -11.66 -31.93
CA GLY A 122 34.52 -11.56 -31.00
C GLY A 122 34.53 -10.26 -30.18
N LYS A 123 33.43 -9.50 -30.18
CA LYS A 123 33.23 -8.31 -29.36
C LYS A 123 32.14 -8.56 -28.34
N GLU A 124 32.50 -8.44 -27.07
CA GLU A 124 31.56 -8.52 -25.97
C GLU A 124 30.68 -7.26 -25.92
N ILE A 125 29.38 -7.45 -26.12
CA ILE A 125 28.35 -6.43 -25.96
C ILE A 125 27.65 -6.68 -24.63
N THR A 126 27.82 -5.76 -23.69
CA THR A 126 27.09 -5.81 -22.41
C THR A 126 25.69 -5.24 -22.60
N TYR A 127 24.70 -5.86 -21.96
CA TYR A 127 23.35 -5.30 -21.90
C TYR A 127 22.79 -5.31 -20.49
N SER A 128 22.00 -4.29 -20.18
CA SER A 128 21.26 -4.17 -18.92
C SER A 128 19.79 -3.93 -19.20
N GLN A 129 18.93 -4.34 -18.29
CA GLN A 129 17.48 -4.18 -18.41
C GLN A 129 16.88 -3.48 -17.19
N TYR A 130 15.81 -2.74 -17.43
CA TYR A 130 15.02 -2.08 -16.38
C TYR A 130 13.56 -1.92 -16.80
N LEU A 131 12.68 -1.76 -15.83
CA LEU A 131 11.29 -1.41 -16.04
C LEU A 131 11.08 0.08 -15.75
N SER A 132 10.39 0.80 -16.62
CA SER A 132 9.82 2.11 -16.31
C SER A 132 8.35 1.93 -15.94
N VAL A 133 7.96 2.43 -14.77
CA VAL A 133 6.62 2.25 -14.21
C VAL A 133 5.67 3.27 -14.82
N GLY A 134 4.48 2.83 -15.23
CA GLY A 134 3.40 3.69 -15.71
C GLY A 134 2.73 4.51 -14.59
N SER A 135 1.91 5.49 -14.95
CA SER A 135 1.21 6.35 -13.98
C SER A 135 -0.04 5.70 -13.35
N HIS A 136 0.02 4.40 -13.05
CA HIS A 136 -1.06 3.66 -12.39
C HIS A 136 -1.29 4.19 -10.97
N LYS A 137 -2.52 4.10 -10.46
CA LYS A 137 -2.92 4.60 -9.14
C LYS A 137 -3.70 3.53 -8.40
N VAL A 138 -3.58 3.54 -7.08
CA VAL A 138 -4.50 2.79 -6.21
C VAL A 138 -5.74 3.65 -5.99
N GLU A 139 -6.92 3.08 -6.20
CA GLU A 139 -8.21 3.75 -6.09
C GLU A 139 -9.17 2.92 -5.21
N PHE A 140 -10.18 3.58 -4.63
CA PHE A 140 -11.28 2.94 -3.91
C PHE A 140 -12.61 3.44 -4.46
N LYS A 141 -13.25 2.65 -5.31
CA LYS A 141 -14.54 2.93 -5.96
C LYS A 141 -15.08 1.65 -6.58
N ARG A 142 -16.23 1.70 -7.26
CA ARG A 142 -16.67 0.59 -8.12
C ARG A 142 -15.77 0.55 -9.37
N PRO A 143 -15.02 -0.54 -9.63
CA PRO A 143 -14.17 -0.64 -10.81
C PRO A 143 -14.96 -0.61 -12.12
N SER A 144 -16.06 -1.38 -12.20
CA SER A 144 -16.99 -1.43 -13.34
C SER A 144 -18.43 -1.58 -12.84
N SER A 145 -19.40 -1.62 -13.77
CA SER A 145 -20.80 -1.93 -13.49
C SER A 145 -21.03 -3.35 -12.94
N ASP A 146 -20.05 -4.24 -13.08
CA ASP A 146 -20.15 -5.63 -12.61
C ASP A 146 -19.91 -5.74 -11.10
N TYR A 147 -19.39 -4.68 -10.48
CA TYR A 147 -19.18 -4.61 -9.05
C TYR A 147 -20.34 -3.92 -8.36
N THR A 148 -20.96 -4.62 -7.42
CA THR A 148 -22.04 -4.08 -6.59
C THR A 148 -21.54 -3.15 -5.48
N GLU A 149 -20.28 -3.31 -5.07
CA GLU A 149 -19.68 -2.60 -3.95
C GLU A 149 -18.36 -1.95 -4.36
N PRO A 150 -18.02 -0.76 -3.83
CA PRO A 150 -16.70 -0.20 -4.03
C PRO A 150 -15.63 -1.09 -3.39
N THR A 151 -14.49 -1.21 -4.05
CA THR A 151 -13.36 -2.00 -3.60
C THR A 151 -12.04 -1.27 -3.87
N LEU A 152 -10.97 -1.71 -3.22
CA LEU A 152 -9.63 -1.23 -3.48
C LEU A 152 -9.08 -1.90 -4.75
N PHE A 153 -8.55 -1.12 -5.68
CA PHE A 153 -7.92 -1.66 -6.89
C PHE A 153 -6.82 -0.76 -7.45
N VAL A 154 -5.97 -1.33 -8.31
CA VAL A 154 -5.11 -0.57 -9.22
C VAL A 154 -5.67 -0.71 -10.63
N LYS A 155 -5.92 0.43 -11.29
CA LYS A 155 -6.37 0.45 -12.69
C LYS A 155 -5.18 0.33 -13.65
N PHE A 156 -5.22 -0.67 -14.51
CA PHE A 156 -4.33 -0.82 -15.67
C PHE A 156 -5.16 -0.56 -16.94
N PRO A 157 -5.27 0.70 -17.39
CA PRO A 157 -5.93 1.00 -18.65
C PRO A 157 -5.02 0.65 -19.83
N THR A 158 -5.60 0.53 -21.02
CA THR A 158 -4.89 0.17 -22.26
C THR A 158 -3.93 1.27 -22.75
N ASP A 159 -4.13 2.53 -22.33
CA ASP A 159 -3.34 3.70 -22.73
C ASP A 159 -2.19 4.04 -21.78
N VAL A 160 -2.16 3.50 -20.56
CA VAL A 160 -1.08 3.70 -19.60
C VAL A 160 -0.18 2.47 -19.60
N LYS A 161 1.00 2.63 -20.21
CA LYS A 161 1.97 1.54 -20.40
C LYS A 161 3.06 1.57 -19.33
N TYR A 162 3.61 0.40 -19.05
CA TYR A 162 4.93 0.26 -18.45
C TYR A 162 5.92 -0.20 -19.53
N ASN A 163 7.20 0.14 -19.36
CA ASN A 163 8.20 -0.10 -20.41
C ASN A 163 9.31 -1.02 -19.91
N LEU A 164 9.56 -2.13 -20.58
CA LEU A 164 10.83 -2.86 -20.47
C LEU A 164 11.85 -2.20 -21.39
N THR A 165 13.03 -1.88 -20.88
CA THR A 165 14.11 -1.30 -21.68
C THR A 165 15.38 -2.10 -21.53
N LEU A 166 15.92 -2.56 -22.66
CA LEU A 166 17.25 -3.14 -22.78
C LEU A 166 18.20 -2.06 -23.29
N THR A 167 19.34 -1.85 -22.63
CA THR A 167 20.38 -0.89 -23.02
C THR A 167 21.69 -1.63 -23.27
N PHE A 168 22.32 -1.38 -24.42
CA PHE A 168 23.52 -2.06 -24.90
C PHE A 168 24.73 -1.14 -24.89
N SER A 169 25.87 -1.68 -24.45
CA SER A 169 27.15 -0.97 -24.44
C SER A 169 28.30 -1.93 -24.82
N PRO A 170 29.04 -1.66 -25.91
CA PRO A 170 28.78 -0.61 -26.90
C PRO A 170 27.51 -0.89 -27.74
N ALA A 171 27.05 0.10 -28.50
CA ALA A 171 26.03 -0.13 -29.52
C ALA A 171 26.57 -1.06 -30.62
N PHE A 172 25.71 -1.85 -31.25
CA PHE A 172 26.12 -2.91 -32.19
C PHE A 172 25.22 -2.98 -33.43
N ASN A 173 25.69 -3.61 -34.50
CA ASN A 173 24.86 -3.85 -35.69
C ASN A 173 24.13 -5.19 -35.53
N ALA A 174 22.80 -5.17 -35.45
CA ALA A 174 21.99 -6.36 -35.23
C ALA A 174 22.09 -7.38 -36.36
N SER A 175 22.45 -6.97 -37.59
CA SER A 175 22.64 -7.91 -38.72
C SER A 175 23.81 -8.88 -38.54
N LYS A 176 24.56 -8.76 -37.44
CA LYS A 176 25.65 -9.66 -37.06
C LYS A 176 25.25 -10.73 -36.06
N LEU A 177 24.02 -10.66 -35.54
CA LEU A 177 23.46 -11.69 -34.68
C LEU A 177 23.15 -12.96 -35.48
N THR A 178 23.28 -14.09 -34.83
CA THR A 178 23.13 -15.43 -35.39
C THR A 178 22.31 -16.31 -34.45
N SER A 179 21.90 -17.49 -34.93
CA SER A 179 21.13 -18.44 -34.12
C SER A 179 21.90 -19.13 -33.00
N SER A 180 23.21 -18.86 -32.82
CA SER A 180 23.95 -19.24 -31.62
C SER A 180 23.90 -18.19 -30.51
N ASP A 181 23.54 -16.95 -30.85
CA ASP A 181 23.52 -15.85 -29.91
C ASP A 181 22.28 -15.90 -29.04
N LYS A 182 22.43 -15.49 -27.79
CA LYS A 182 21.39 -15.56 -26.77
C LYS A 182 21.25 -14.27 -26.01
N ILE A 183 20.04 -14.03 -25.50
CA ILE A 183 19.71 -12.89 -24.67
C ILE A 183 18.72 -13.31 -23.59
N ASN A 184 18.96 -12.93 -22.33
CA ASN A 184 17.98 -13.08 -21.25
C ASN A 184 17.12 -11.82 -21.15
N ILE A 185 15.81 -11.99 -21.20
CA ILE A 185 14.80 -10.93 -21.10
C ILE A 185 13.79 -11.35 -20.02
N LEU A 186 13.65 -10.54 -18.96
CA LEU A 186 12.76 -10.82 -17.82
C LEU A 186 12.89 -12.26 -17.26
N GLY A 187 14.12 -12.76 -17.12
CA GLY A 187 14.41 -14.08 -16.57
C GLY A 187 14.33 -15.22 -17.59
N THR A 188 13.77 -15.00 -18.78
CA THR A 188 13.70 -16.01 -19.85
C THR A 188 14.89 -15.86 -20.81
N GLU A 189 15.59 -16.96 -21.09
CA GLU A 189 16.65 -17.01 -22.11
C GLU A 189 16.01 -17.20 -23.50
N TYR A 190 16.37 -16.33 -24.43
CA TYR A 190 15.97 -16.38 -25.84
C TYR A 190 17.21 -16.55 -26.73
N THR A 191 17.05 -17.28 -27.83
CA THR A 191 18.01 -17.41 -28.92
C THR A 191 17.50 -16.63 -30.12
N PHE A 192 18.37 -15.93 -30.84
CA PHE A 192 17.98 -15.26 -32.09
C PHE A 192 17.65 -16.28 -33.19
N SER A 193 16.75 -15.93 -34.12
CA SER A 193 16.43 -16.81 -35.23
C SER A 193 17.59 -16.88 -36.24
N ALA A 194 17.59 -17.91 -37.08
CA ALA A 194 18.49 -17.96 -38.22
C ALA A 194 18.07 -17.02 -39.37
N ALA A 195 16.93 -16.31 -39.26
CA ALA A 195 16.58 -15.24 -40.17
C ALA A 195 17.48 -14.02 -39.93
N GLU A 196 17.65 -13.18 -40.96
CA GLU A 196 18.48 -11.99 -40.86
C GLU A 196 17.84 -10.99 -39.88
N GLN A 197 18.54 -10.74 -38.78
CA GLN A 197 18.15 -9.72 -37.81
C GLN A 197 18.48 -8.33 -38.37
N THR A 198 17.68 -7.32 -38.05
CA THR A 198 17.95 -5.94 -38.48
C THR A 198 17.99 -5.00 -37.29
N ASN A 199 18.47 -3.76 -37.49
CA ASN A 199 18.48 -2.74 -36.45
C ASN A 199 17.07 -2.23 -36.08
N SER A 200 16.02 -2.80 -36.68
CA SER A 200 14.62 -2.46 -36.45
C SER A 200 13.72 -3.69 -36.34
N SER A 201 14.25 -4.90 -36.36
CA SER A 201 13.45 -6.14 -36.28
C SER A 201 14.29 -7.29 -35.74
N TRP A 202 13.84 -7.89 -34.65
CA TRP A 202 14.39 -9.11 -34.07
C TRP A 202 13.36 -10.23 -34.05
N GLU A 203 13.80 -11.44 -34.34
CA GLU A 203 13.03 -12.67 -34.14
C GLU A 203 13.78 -13.56 -33.16
N LEU A 204 13.09 -13.92 -32.07
CA LEU A 204 13.63 -14.58 -30.90
C LEU A 204 12.81 -15.83 -30.59
N PHE A 205 13.48 -16.81 -30.00
CA PHE A 205 12.89 -18.08 -29.61
C PHE A 205 13.33 -18.47 -28.21
N THR A 206 12.45 -18.99 -27.37
CA THR A 206 12.88 -19.44 -26.05
C THR A 206 13.96 -20.51 -26.19
N SER A 207 15.10 -20.32 -25.52
CA SER A 207 16.27 -21.21 -25.60
C SER A 207 16.04 -22.57 -24.94
N SER A 208 14.86 -22.77 -24.38
CA SER A 208 14.29 -24.05 -23.96
C SER A 208 12.82 -24.12 -24.37
N GLY A 209 12.39 -25.27 -24.89
CA GLY A 209 10.97 -25.63 -24.94
C GLY A 209 10.52 -26.25 -23.63
N VAL A 210 9.22 -26.51 -23.49
CA VAL A 210 8.67 -27.36 -22.43
C VAL A 210 9.34 -28.73 -22.43
N GLU A 211 9.69 -29.24 -23.62
CA GLU A 211 10.40 -30.50 -23.78
C GLU A 211 11.49 -30.38 -24.85
N THR A 212 12.62 -31.08 -24.64
CA THR A 212 13.68 -31.22 -25.64
C THR A 212 13.68 -32.63 -26.19
N VAL A 213 13.43 -32.76 -27.50
CA VAL A 213 13.51 -34.05 -28.21
C VAL A 213 14.79 -34.11 -29.00
N THR A 214 15.52 -35.20 -28.87
CA THR A 214 16.60 -35.53 -29.81
C THR A 214 16.25 -36.81 -30.51
N LEU A 215 16.22 -36.79 -31.84
CA LEU A 215 15.99 -37.95 -32.69
C LEU A 215 17.24 -38.22 -33.51
N GLN A 216 17.59 -39.50 -33.67
CA GLN A 216 18.73 -39.95 -34.44
C GLN A 216 18.35 -41.13 -35.33
N GLY A 217 18.66 -41.03 -36.61
CA GLY A 217 18.26 -42.01 -37.62
C GLY A 217 16.78 -41.94 -37.96
N THR A 218 16.37 -42.71 -38.97
CA THR A 218 14.99 -42.70 -39.49
C THR A 218 14.07 -43.71 -38.81
N THR A 219 14.56 -44.43 -37.79
CA THR A 219 13.81 -45.47 -37.07
C THR A 219 13.40 -45.04 -35.67
N GLU A 220 14.10 -44.08 -35.06
CA GLU A 220 13.77 -43.57 -33.74
C GLU A 220 12.46 -42.78 -33.78
N GLU A 221 11.62 -43.00 -32.78
CA GLU A 221 10.35 -42.33 -32.61
C GLU A 221 10.23 -41.88 -31.16
N LYS A 222 9.78 -40.64 -30.95
CA LYS A 222 9.54 -40.08 -29.63
C LYS A 222 8.15 -39.48 -29.54
N THR A 223 7.46 -39.85 -28.47
CA THR A 223 6.16 -39.29 -28.12
C THR A 223 6.35 -38.22 -27.06
N VAL A 224 5.72 -37.07 -27.26
CA VAL A 224 5.88 -35.86 -26.46
C VAL A 224 4.53 -35.19 -26.28
N THR A 225 4.35 -34.51 -25.14
CA THR A 225 3.08 -33.83 -24.85
C THR A 225 3.26 -32.32 -24.92
N ILE A 226 2.52 -31.66 -25.81
CA ILE A 226 2.59 -30.21 -26.04
C ILE A 226 1.17 -29.66 -25.88
N GLY A 227 0.97 -28.68 -25.00
CA GLY A 227 -0.36 -28.11 -24.76
C GLY A 227 -1.40 -29.14 -24.26
N GLY A 228 -0.96 -30.23 -23.62
CA GLY A 228 -1.84 -31.32 -23.16
C GLY A 228 -2.15 -32.40 -24.21
N GLU A 229 -1.72 -32.22 -25.47
CA GLU A 229 -1.89 -33.19 -26.55
C GLU A 229 -0.60 -33.96 -26.83
N SER A 230 -0.73 -35.24 -27.19
CA SER A 230 0.40 -36.14 -27.45
C SER A 230 0.74 -36.19 -28.94
N TYR A 231 2.01 -35.96 -29.26
CA TYR A 231 2.55 -35.95 -30.62
C TYR A 231 3.69 -36.95 -30.75
N LYS A 232 3.75 -37.65 -31.86
CA LYS A 232 4.73 -38.70 -32.13
C LYS A 232 5.65 -38.26 -33.26
N PHE A 233 6.89 -37.89 -32.93
CA PHE A 233 7.89 -37.41 -33.87
C PHE A 233 8.84 -38.51 -34.31
N LYS A 234 9.11 -38.55 -35.61
CA LYS A 234 10.07 -39.47 -36.24
C LYS A 234 10.75 -38.78 -37.42
N ILE A 235 12.04 -39.02 -37.62
CA ILE A 235 12.72 -38.55 -38.85
C ILE A 235 12.33 -39.48 -40.01
N ASN A 236 11.80 -38.91 -41.08
CA ASN A 236 11.46 -39.63 -42.31
C ASN A 236 12.68 -39.76 -43.23
N SER A 237 13.27 -38.62 -43.57
CA SER A 237 14.42 -38.52 -44.48
C SER A 237 15.17 -37.23 -44.23
N TYR A 238 16.30 -37.04 -44.92
CA TYR A 238 17.03 -35.78 -44.91
C TYR A 238 17.64 -35.49 -46.28
N THR A 239 17.99 -34.23 -46.51
CA THR A 239 18.83 -33.81 -47.64
C THR A 239 19.85 -32.78 -47.18
N ILE A 240 20.90 -32.59 -47.96
CA ILE A 240 21.91 -31.55 -47.71
C ILE A 240 21.82 -30.56 -48.87
N VAL A 241 21.48 -29.31 -48.56
CA VAL A 241 21.38 -28.23 -49.55
C VAL A 241 22.46 -27.18 -49.22
N GLY A 242 23.54 -27.20 -50.00
CA GLY A 242 24.74 -26.43 -49.67
C GLY A 242 25.35 -26.93 -48.36
N GLU A 243 25.48 -26.04 -47.39
CA GLU A 243 26.02 -26.35 -46.04
C GLU A 243 24.92 -26.68 -45.01
N LYS A 244 23.63 -26.66 -45.40
CA LYS A 244 22.50 -26.87 -44.49
C LYS A 244 21.97 -28.30 -44.58
N THR A 245 21.76 -28.93 -43.43
CA THR A 245 20.99 -30.17 -43.33
C THR A 245 19.50 -29.86 -43.22
N CYS A 246 18.73 -30.52 -44.07
CA CYS A 246 17.28 -30.44 -44.15
C CYS A 246 16.64 -31.71 -43.61
N ILE A 247 15.89 -31.55 -42.53
CA ILE A 247 15.00 -32.43 -41.78
C ILE A 247 13.64 -32.76 -42.44
N TYR A 248 13.27 -33.98 -42.84
CA TYR A 248 11.85 -34.29 -43.10
C TYR A 248 11.31 -35.17 -41.98
N PHE A 249 10.20 -34.78 -41.36
CA PHE A 249 9.61 -35.49 -40.22
C PHE A 249 8.32 -36.23 -40.59
N ILE A 250 8.00 -37.25 -39.80
CA ILE A 250 6.66 -37.80 -39.65
C ILE A 250 6.16 -37.39 -38.26
N ILE A 251 4.97 -36.78 -38.20
CA ILE A 251 4.30 -36.42 -36.96
C ILE A 251 2.94 -37.12 -36.93
N ASN A 252 2.67 -37.91 -35.88
CA ASN A 252 1.43 -38.69 -35.75
C ASN A 252 1.12 -39.55 -36.99
N ASP A 253 2.14 -40.24 -37.49
CA ASP A 253 2.09 -41.09 -38.69
C ASP A 253 1.76 -40.35 -40.00
N VAL A 254 1.79 -39.02 -40.00
CA VAL A 254 1.64 -38.17 -41.19
C VAL A 254 2.99 -37.56 -41.56
N ALA A 255 3.41 -37.73 -42.82
CA ALA A 255 4.62 -37.09 -43.33
C ALA A 255 4.42 -35.57 -43.45
N VAL A 256 5.34 -34.81 -42.86
CA VAL A 256 5.41 -33.36 -43.00
C VAL A 256 6.15 -33.05 -44.30
N GLY A 257 5.51 -32.31 -45.20
CA GLY A 257 6.06 -32.01 -46.53
C GLY A 257 7.20 -30.97 -46.51
N ASP A 258 7.36 -30.25 -45.41
CA ASP A 258 8.30 -29.14 -45.30
C ASP A 258 9.71 -29.60 -44.91
N CYS A 259 10.69 -28.88 -45.42
CA CYS A 259 12.11 -29.03 -45.09
C CYS A 259 12.44 -28.30 -43.78
N TRP A 260 12.78 -29.05 -42.73
CA TRP A 260 13.07 -28.51 -41.40
C TRP A 260 14.57 -28.30 -41.18
N VAL A 261 15.02 -27.04 -41.10
CA VAL A 261 16.45 -26.69 -40.92
C VAL A 261 16.72 -26.10 -39.54
N ALA A 262 17.97 -26.22 -39.07
CA ALA A 262 18.37 -25.64 -37.79
C ALA A 262 18.14 -24.12 -37.71
N GLY A 263 17.73 -23.64 -36.54
CA GLY A 263 17.48 -22.22 -36.27
C GLY A 263 16.13 -21.70 -36.76
N GLN A 264 15.19 -22.59 -37.14
CA GLN A 264 13.88 -22.25 -37.69
C GLN A 264 12.73 -22.89 -36.90
N TYR A 265 11.53 -22.32 -37.08
CA TYR A 265 10.28 -22.83 -36.52
C TYR A 265 9.39 -23.44 -37.58
N TYR A 266 8.68 -24.48 -37.19
CA TYR A 266 7.71 -25.13 -38.06
C TYR A 266 6.43 -25.44 -37.31
N PRO A 267 5.25 -25.19 -37.92
CA PRO A 267 3.99 -25.58 -37.33
C PRO A 267 3.87 -27.10 -37.32
N ILE A 268 3.23 -27.63 -36.29
CA ILE A 268 2.75 -29.01 -36.31
C ILE A 268 1.51 -29.03 -37.20
N PRO A 269 1.47 -29.85 -38.28
CA PRO A 269 0.33 -29.85 -39.19
C PRO A 269 -1.00 -30.13 -38.45
N GLY A 270 -1.99 -29.27 -38.70
CA GLY A 270 -3.33 -29.39 -38.12
C GLY A 270 -3.48 -28.82 -36.70
N THR A 271 -2.46 -28.17 -36.13
CA THR A 271 -2.54 -27.56 -34.79
C THR A 271 -1.94 -26.15 -34.77
N SER A 272 -2.18 -25.41 -33.68
CA SER A 272 -1.54 -24.09 -33.45
C SER A 272 -0.13 -24.19 -32.85
N GLN A 273 0.31 -25.40 -32.50
CA GLN A 273 1.60 -25.63 -31.85
C GLN A 273 2.75 -25.55 -32.85
N LYS A 274 3.91 -25.08 -32.40
CA LYS A 274 5.11 -24.94 -33.23
C LYS A 274 6.32 -25.57 -32.55
N VAL A 275 7.29 -25.95 -33.38
CA VAL A 275 8.53 -26.62 -32.96
C VAL A 275 9.73 -25.84 -33.44
N TYR A 276 10.65 -25.52 -32.53
CA TYR A 276 11.96 -25.01 -32.89
C TYR A 276 12.91 -26.15 -33.24
N VAL A 277 13.64 -26.02 -34.34
CA VAL A 277 14.72 -26.94 -34.69
C VAL A 277 16.03 -26.36 -34.15
N LYS A 278 16.46 -26.81 -32.97
CA LYS A 278 17.73 -26.38 -32.37
C LYS A 278 18.93 -26.80 -33.22
N SER A 279 18.94 -28.06 -33.66
CA SER A 279 19.98 -28.58 -34.54
C SER A 279 19.38 -29.55 -35.54
N ALA A 280 19.98 -29.57 -36.73
CA ALA A 280 19.73 -30.51 -37.80
C ALA A 280 21.09 -30.83 -38.40
N GLU A 281 21.54 -32.07 -38.23
CA GLU A 281 22.91 -32.50 -38.54
C GLU A 281 22.88 -33.89 -39.16
N VAL A 282 23.97 -34.26 -39.83
CA VAL A 282 24.21 -35.63 -40.30
C VAL A 282 25.45 -36.15 -39.60
N VAL A 283 25.27 -37.17 -38.76
CA VAL A 283 26.37 -37.87 -38.09
C VAL A 283 26.82 -39.01 -39.00
N TYR A 284 28.03 -38.91 -39.54
CA TYR A 284 28.61 -39.96 -40.36
C TYR A 284 29.22 -41.05 -39.47
N VAL A 285 28.67 -42.26 -39.53
CA VAL A 285 29.25 -43.43 -38.85
C VAL A 285 30.38 -44.04 -39.68
N ASP A 286 30.35 -43.80 -40.99
CA ASP A 286 31.43 -44.07 -41.95
C ASP A 286 31.31 -43.07 -43.12
N PRO A 287 32.30 -42.99 -44.04
CA PRO A 287 32.29 -42.02 -45.13
C PRO A 287 31.13 -42.13 -46.14
N GLN A 288 30.34 -43.19 -46.10
CA GLN A 288 29.21 -43.47 -47.00
C GLN A 288 27.85 -43.48 -46.26
N THR A 289 27.86 -43.67 -44.95
CA THR A 289 26.63 -43.79 -44.13
C THR A 289 26.44 -42.57 -43.23
N GLY A 290 25.64 -41.62 -43.70
CA GLY A 290 25.18 -40.47 -42.91
C GLY A 290 23.88 -40.78 -42.16
N MET A 291 23.85 -40.51 -40.85
CA MET A 291 22.69 -40.69 -39.99
C MET A 291 22.13 -39.32 -39.58
N PRO A 292 20.87 -38.97 -39.95
CA PRO A 292 20.32 -37.68 -39.58
C PRO A 292 20.12 -37.60 -38.07
N LYS A 293 20.41 -36.44 -37.50
CA LYS A 293 20.17 -36.13 -36.10
C LYS A 293 19.48 -34.78 -36.02
N ALA A 294 18.40 -34.72 -35.26
CA ALA A 294 17.69 -33.48 -34.98
C ALA A 294 17.52 -33.31 -33.48
N THR A 295 17.74 -32.09 -32.98
CA THR A 295 17.28 -31.67 -31.66
C THR A 295 16.19 -30.62 -31.82
N LEU A 296 15.02 -30.91 -31.26
CA LEU A 296 13.82 -30.09 -31.32
C LEU A 296 13.53 -29.53 -29.93
N PHE A 297 13.15 -28.25 -29.86
CA PHE A 297 12.49 -27.69 -28.68
C PHE A 297 11.00 -27.56 -28.95
N LEU A 298 10.21 -28.18 -28.09
CA LEU A 298 8.78 -28.29 -28.23
C LEU A 298 8.09 -27.37 -27.22
N GLY A 299 7.05 -26.66 -27.64
CA GLY A 299 6.41 -25.64 -26.79
C GLY A 299 7.33 -24.44 -26.54
N SER A 300 8.27 -24.17 -27.45
CA SER A 300 9.10 -22.98 -27.39
C SER A 300 8.34 -21.78 -27.94
N GLN A 301 8.46 -20.62 -27.31
CA GLN A 301 7.73 -19.42 -27.71
C GLN A 301 8.54 -18.63 -28.74
N LYS A 302 7.88 -18.22 -29.84
CA LYS A 302 8.41 -17.26 -30.81
C LYS A 302 8.04 -15.85 -30.38
N LEU A 303 8.98 -14.93 -30.46
CA LEU A 303 8.83 -13.52 -30.15
C LEU A 303 9.40 -12.69 -31.31
N VAL A 304 8.57 -11.86 -31.94
CA VAL A 304 9.00 -10.90 -32.97
C VAL A 304 8.87 -9.50 -32.43
N LEU A 305 9.96 -8.74 -32.54
CA LEU A 305 10.10 -7.37 -32.06
C LEU A 305 10.43 -6.47 -33.23
N GLU A 306 9.46 -5.69 -33.75
CA GLU A 306 9.66 -4.79 -34.89
C GLU A 306 9.41 -3.32 -34.53
N HIS A 307 10.31 -2.43 -34.94
CA HIS A 307 10.26 -1.00 -34.61
C HIS A 307 8.92 -0.37 -35.05
N GLY A 308 8.23 0.23 -34.09
CA GLY A 308 6.97 0.93 -34.29
C GLY A 308 5.75 0.01 -34.40
N LYS A 309 5.92 -1.31 -34.29
CA LYS A 309 4.83 -2.29 -34.33
C LYS A 309 4.58 -2.93 -32.97
N GLU A 310 3.44 -3.60 -32.88
CA GLU A 310 3.09 -4.51 -31.78
C GLU A 310 4.07 -5.69 -31.74
N VAL A 311 4.20 -6.25 -30.55
CA VAL A 311 4.97 -7.46 -30.30
C VAL A 311 4.17 -8.64 -30.83
N GLU A 312 4.81 -9.53 -31.58
CA GLU A 312 4.18 -10.79 -31.97
C GLU A 312 4.68 -11.92 -31.08
N VAL A 313 3.75 -12.65 -30.48
CA VAL A 313 4.04 -13.89 -29.75
C VAL A 313 3.42 -15.04 -30.52
N ASN A 314 4.23 -16.00 -30.92
CA ASN A 314 3.80 -17.18 -31.70
C ASN A 314 3.06 -16.82 -33.00
N ASP A 315 3.48 -15.75 -33.68
CA ASP A 315 2.84 -15.18 -34.89
C ASP A 315 1.45 -14.56 -34.66
N GLU A 316 1.10 -14.26 -33.40
CA GLU A 316 -0.08 -13.46 -33.03
C GLU A 316 0.39 -12.11 -32.51
N SER A 317 -0.10 -11.02 -33.11
CA SER A 317 0.16 -9.66 -32.63
C SER A 317 -0.57 -9.44 -31.31
N LEU A 318 0.13 -8.91 -30.31
CA LEU A 318 -0.43 -8.56 -29.01
C LEU A 318 -0.81 -7.08 -29.00
N ASP A 319 -2.10 -6.80 -28.91
CA ASP A 319 -2.64 -5.45 -28.81
C ASP A 319 -2.03 -4.68 -27.62
N ASN A 320 -1.99 -3.36 -27.73
CA ASN A 320 -1.47 -2.43 -26.70
C ASN A 320 0.01 -2.63 -26.33
N THR A 321 0.76 -3.39 -27.14
CA THR A 321 2.22 -3.48 -27.05
C THR A 321 2.89 -2.63 -28.13
N LYS A 322 4.12 -2.18 -27.91
CA LYS A 322 4.89 -1.49 -28.97
C LYS A 322 6.39 -1.58 -28.78
N VAL A 323 7.13 -1.81 -29.85
CA VAL A 323 8.60 -1.90 -29.80
C VAL A 323 9.25 -0.66 -30.40
N TYR A 324 10.35 -0.22 -29.78
CA TYR A 324 11.20 0.85 -30.29
C TYR A 324 12.66 0.44 -30.22
N PHE A 325 13.31 0.49 -31.38
CA PHE A 325 14.76 0.38 -31.52
C PHE A 325 15.38 1.76 -31.64
N ASP A 326 16.36 2.05 -30.78
CA ASP A 326 17.08 3.32 -30.75
C ASP A 326 18.60 3.10 -30.95
N GLY A 327 19.20 3.96 -31.76
CA GLY A 327 20.64 4.07 -31.92
C GLY A 327 21.04 4.92 -33.11
N THR A 328 22.35 5.16 -33.28
CA THR A 328 22.90 6.07 -34.27
C THR A 328 23.77 5.33 -35.28
N GLY A 329 23.74 5.74 -36.55
CA GLY A 329 24.65 5.21 -37.57
C GLY A 329 24.37 3.75 -37.97
N GLY A 330 23.13 3.28 -37.88
CA GLY A 330 22.78 1.90 -38.17
C GLY A 330 23.25 0.92 -37.10
N LEU A 331 23.27 1.35 -35.84
CA LEU A 331 23.55 0.52 -34.67
C LEU A 331 22.36 0.53 -33.72
N VAL A 332 22.19 -0.54 -32.96
CA VAL A 332 21.24 -0.65 -31.84
C VAL A 332 21.98 -0.36 -30.54
N SER A 333 21.47 0.61 -29.79
CA SER A 333 21.95 0.97 -28.45
C SER A 333 20.92 0.73 -27.37
N LYS A 334 19.63 0.68 -27.74
CA LYS A 334 18.53 0.48 -26.80
C LYS A 334 17.33 -0.13 -27.53
N VAL A 335 16.64 -1.05 -26.86
CA VAL A 335 15.35 -1.60 -27.29
C VAL A 335 14.35 -1.37 -26.16
N THR A 336 13.23 -0.73 -26.47
CA THR A 336 12.14 -0.44 -25.54
C THR A 336 10.89 -1.19 -25.98
N ILE A 337 10.27 -1.92 -25.06
CA ILE A 337 9.00 -2.62 -25.27
C ILE A 337 8.00 -1.97 -24.32
N GLU A 338 7.02 -1.27 -24.88
CA GLU A 338 5.90 -0.73 -24.14
C GLU A 338 4.80 -1.78 -24.01
N ILE A 339 4.22 -1.91 -22.82
CA ILE A 339 3.29 -2.98 -22.49
C ILE A 339 2.12 -2.40 -21.67
N ALA A 340 0.90 -2.75 -22.08
CA ALA A 340 -0.35 -2.54 -21.37
C ALA A 340 -1.25 -3.79 -21.56
N PRO A 341 -2.29 -3.98 -20.73
CA PRO A 341 -3.22 -5.10 -20.94
C PRO A 341 -4.03 -4.91 -22.24
N GLU A 342 -4.53 -6.00 -22.80
CA GLU A 342 -5.41 -5.99 -24.00
C GLU A 342 -6.72 -5.24 -23.72
N GLU A 343 -7.28 -5.45 -22.53
CA GLU A 343 -8.47 -4.76 -22.03
C GLU A 343 -8.17 -4.06 -20.70
N GLU A 344 -8.99 -3.05 -20.38
CA GLU A 344 -8.88 -2.38 -19.08
C GLU A 344 -9.00 -3.39 -17.95
N THR A 345 -7.93 -3.48 -17.15
CA THR A 345 -7.81 -4.48 -16.09
C THR A 345 -7.82 -3.81 -14.72
N PHE A 346 -8.59 -4.39 -13.81
CA PHE A 346 -8.69 -3.94 -12.41
C PHE A 346 -8.02 -4.94 -11.49
N LEU A 347 -6.87 -4.55 -10.97
CA LEU A 347 -6.12 -5.32 -10.00
C LEU A 347 -6.70 -5.10 -8.60
N THR A 348 -7.68 -5.91 -8.20
CA THR A 348 -8.25 -5.87 -6.84
C THR A 348 -7.36 -6.60 -5.83
N ASP A 349 -7.67 -6.45 -4.54
CA ASP A 349 -6.95 -7.14 -3.46
C ASP A 349 -6.84 -8.66 -3.70
N GLY A 350 -5.62 -9.20 -3.59
CA GLY A 350 -5.32 -10.61 -3.79
C GLY A 350 -5.17 -11.04 -5.26
N ASN A 351 -5.56 -10.22 -6.22
CA ASN A 351 -5.42 -10.51 -7.64
C ASN A 351 -4.05 -10.07 -8.18
N TYR A 352 -3.74 -10.44 -9.43
CA TYR A 352 -2.54 -10.00 -10.13
C TYR A 352 -2.83 -9.71 -11.60
N PHE A 353 -2.07 -8.79 -12.18
CA PHE A 353 -1.94 -8.65 -13.64
C PHE A 353 -0.62 -9.29 -14.06
N GLN A 354 -0.68 -10.26 -14.98
CA GLN A 354 0.50 -10.94 -15.51
C GLN A 354 0.88 -10.32 -16.84
N ASP A 355 2.16 -10.05 -17.01
CA ASP A 355 2.70 -9.56 -18.28
C ASP A 355 2.35 -10.51 -19.44
N PRO A 356 1.70 -10.02 -20.51
CA PRO A 356 1.22 -10.88 -21.60
C PRO A 356 2.34 -11.39 -22.51
N ILE A 357 3.53 -10.76 -22.52
CA ILE A 357 4.61 -11.12 -23.46
C ILE A 357 5.49 -12.24 -22.89
N PHE A 358 6.03 -12.03 -21.70
CA PHE A 358 7.06 -12.88 -21.08
C PHE A 358 6.50 -13.73 -19.94
N SER A 359 5.30 -13.42 -19.42
CA SER A 359 4.62 -14.16 -18.34
C SER A 359 5.36 -14.26 -17.00
N ASN A 360 6.61 -13.82 -16.89
CA ASN A 360 7.41 -13.90 -15.65
C ASN A 360 7.25 -12.71 -14.73
N LEU A 361 6.67 -11.60 -15.21
CA LEU A 361 6.41 -10.41 -14.42
C LEU A 361 4.93 -10.38 -14.02
N ARG A 362 4.66 -10.07 -12.74
CA ARG A 362 3.31 -9.86 -12.21
C ARG A 362 3.27 -8.58 -11.39
N TRP A 363 2.17 -7.85 -11.53
CA TRP A 363 1.79 -6.73 -10.68
C TRP A 363 0.78 -7.23 -9.66
N TYR A 364 0.97 -6.91 -8.38
CA TYR A 364 0.15 -7.43 -7.29
C TYR A 364 -0.35 -6.32 -6.37
N LEU A 365 -1.61 -6.42 -5.92
CA LEU A 365 -2.18 -5.58 -4.86
C LEU A 365 -2.56 -6.46 -3.67
N SER A 366 -2.05 -6.11 -2.49
CA SER A 366 -2.27 -6.82 -1.22
C SER A 366 -2.91 -5.88 -0.18
N GLY A 367 -4.06 -5.32 -0.55
CA GLY A 367 -4.83 -4.44 0.31
C GLY A 367 -4.08 -3.17 0.72
N MET A 368 -4.39 -2.72 1.94
CA MET A 368 -3.74 -1.59 2.61
C MET A 368 -3.23 -1.99 3.98
N THR A 369 -2.29 -1.21 4.50
CA THR A 369 -1.79 -1.34 5.86
C THR A 369 -1.93 -0.01 6.60
N PRO A 370 -2.68 0.01 7.73
CA PRO A 370 -3.57 -1.07 8.22
C PRO A 370 -4.72 -1.37 7.23
N ALA A 371 -5.31 -2.56 7.29
CA ALA A 371 -6.46 -2.90 6.44
C ALA A 371 -7.67 -2.00 6.76
N LEU A 372 -8.60 -1.77 5.82
CA LEU A 372 -9.63 -0.71 5.94
C LEU A 372 -10.50 -0.79 7.22
N THR A 373 -10.77 -1.99 7.71
CA THR A 373 -11.57 -2.25 8.93
C THR A 373 -10.75 -2.98 10.01
N ASP A 374 -9.43 -2.83 9.97
CA ASP A 374 -8.52 -3.45 10.94
C ASP A 374 -8.81 -2.95 12.37
N GLU A 375 -8.77 -3.84 13.36
CA GLU A 375 -9.03 -3.49 14.77
C GLU A 375 -7.96 -2.57 15.38
N SER A 376 -6.77 -2.49 14.77
CA SER A 376 -5.73 -1.52 15.13
C SER A 376 -6.06 -0.09 14.71
N ARG A 377 -7.07 0.10 13.86
CA ARG A 377 -7.58 1.43 13.50
C ARG A 377 -8.43 2.00 14.62
N ASP A 378 -8.32 3.30 14.80
CA ASP A 378 -9.28 4.00 15.64
C ASP A 378 -10.67 3.95 15.02
N LYS A 379 -11.63 3.52 15.83
CA LYS A 379 -13.04 3.53 15.45
C LYS A 379 -13.77 4.64 16.18
N ALA A 380 -14.41 5.51 15.43
CA ALA A 380 -15.45 6.41 15.92
C ALA A 380 -16.78 6.09 15.24
N VAL A 381 -17.88 6.32 15.94
CA VAL A 381 -19.23 6.10 15.41
C VAL A 381 -20.07 7.34 15.67
N ILE A 382 -20.73 7.85 14.64
CA ILE A 382 -21.80 8.83 14.79
C ILE A 382 -23.11 8.20 14.38
N GLU A 383 -24.12 8.25 15.23
CA GLU A 383 -25.44 7.71 14.92
C GLU A 383 -26.58 8.54 15.48
N LYS A 384 -27.77 8.38 14.90
CA LYS A 384 -29.00 8.98 15.44
C LYS A 384 -29.58 8.11 16.55
N ASP A 385 -30.10 8.76 17.58
CA ASP A 385 -30.94 8.16 18.63
C ASP A 385 -32.17 9.06 18.84
N GLY A 386 -33.25 8.78 18.10
CA GLY A 386 -34.44 9.64 18.07
C GLY A 386 -34.12 11.06 17.60
N ASP A 387 -34.28 12.04 18.49
CA ASP A 387 -33.98 13.46 18.25
C ASP A 387 -32.51 13.84 18.57
N TYR A 388 -31.69 12.85 18.92
CA TYR A 388 -30.30 13.04 19.31
C TYR A 388 -29.33 12.51 18.25
N ILE A 389 -28.13 13.07 18.26
CA ILE A 389 -26.94 12.50 17.64
C ILE A 389 -26.01 12.03 18.75
N VAL A 390 -25.55 10.78 18.64
CA VAL A 390 -24.63 10.11 19.56
C VAL A 390 -23.27 9.97 18.89
N LEU A 391 -22.22 10.28 19.63
CA LEU A 391 -20.83 10.00 19.27
C LEU A 391 -20.29 8.92 20.20
N THR A 392 -19.75 7.86 19.61
CA THR A 392 -19.04 6.79 20.32
C THR A 392 -17.59 6.74 19.86
N PHE A 393 -16.63 6.72 20.80
CA PHE A 393 -15.20 6.65 20.49
C PHE A 393 -14.41 6.07 21.68
N LYS A 394 -13.17 5.68 21.43
CA LYS A 394 -12.19 5.28 22.46
C LYS A 394 -11.14 6.37 22.62
N ASN A 395 -10.81 6.77 23.85
CA ASN A 395 -9.78 7.76 24.13
C ASN A 395 -8.37 7.12 24.20
N LYS A 396 -7.35 7.97 24.45
CA LYS A 396 -5.94 7.58 24.58
C LYS A 396 -5.64 6.50 25.62
N ASP A 397 -6.36 6.50 26.74
CA ASP A 397 -6.18 5.50 27.81
C ASP A 397 -7.05 4.24 27.59
N GLY A 398 -7.65 4.10 26.40
CA GLY A 398 -8.49 2.97 26.05
C GLY A 398 -9.89 2.97 26.65
N MET A 399 -10.34 4.07 27.25
CA MET A 399 -11.70 4.24 27.77
C MET A 399 -12.68 4.53 26.62
N GLU A 400 -13.79 3.79 26.58
CA GLU A 400 -14.86 4.00 25.61
C GLU A 400 -15.91 4.98 26.14
N PHE A 401 -16.27 5.95 25.32
CA PHE A 401 -17.34 6.92 25.59
C PHE A 401 -18.43 6.76 24.54
N SER A 402 -19.69 6.83 24.96
CA SER A 402 -20.86 6.94 24.08
C SER A 402 -21.75 8.05 24.62
N GLN A 403 -21.76 9.19 23.92
CA GLN A 403 -22.33 10.43 24.43
C GLN A 403 -23.25 11.08 23.40
N LYS A 404 -24.43 11.52 23.87
CA LYS A 404 -25.30 12.42 23.10
C LYS A 404 -24.60 13.77 22.96
N ILE A 405 -24.39 14.22 21.74
CA ILE A 405 -23.64 15.45 21.44
C ILE A 405 -24.55 16.56 20.90
N PHE A 406 -25.61 16.21 20.18
CA PHE A 406 -26.59 17.17 19.66
C PHE A 406 -28.01 16.71 19.90
N TYR A 407 -28.91 17.67 20.11
CA TYR A 407 -30.34 17.47 20.26
C TYR A 407 -31.09 18.44 19.34
N TRP A 408 -32.15 17.96 18.70
CA TRP A 408 -33.08 18.82 17.96
C TRP A 408 -34.18 19.34 18.88
N ASN A 409 -34.20 20.65 19.16
CA ASN A 409 -35.15 21.28 20.08
C ASN A 409 -36.41 21.84 19.40
N ASP A 410 -36.85 21.22 18.30
CA ASP A 410 -37.93 21.67 17.40
C ASP A 410 -37.60 22.88 16.51
N SER A 411 -36.54 23.64 16.79
CA SER A 411 -36.15 24.83 16.01
C SER A 411 -34.75 24.77 15.43
N ALA A 412 -33.81 24.17 16.16
CA ALA A 412 -32.40 24.07 15.76
C ALA A 412 -31.71 22.89 16.46
N TRP A 413 -30.52 22.55 15.95
CA TRP A 413 -29.58 21.71 16.69
C TRP A 413 -28.96 22.50 17.83
N VAL A 414 -28.89 21.90 19.01
CA VAL A 414 -28.23 22.44 20.21
C VAL A 414 -27.30 21.39 20.82
N SER A 415 -26.24 21.82 21.50
CA SER A 415 -25.27 20.93 22.16
C SER A 415 -25.81 20.40 23.49
N ARG A 416 -26.82 19.52 23.42
CA ARG A 416 -27.46 18.92 24.58
C ARG A 416 -27.40 17.41 24.60
N VAL A 417 -27.29 16.89 25.81
CA VAL A 417 -27.30 15.45 26.11
C VAL A 417 -28.72 14.95 26.42
N ASP A 418 -29.60 15.84 26.86
CA ASP A 418 -31.04 15.63 27.05
C ASP A 418 -31.83 16.94 26.88
N THR A 419 -33.09 17.01 27.34
CA THR A 419 -33.92 18.21 27.16
C THR A 419 -33.46 19.41 27.98
N SER A 420 -32.67 19.22 29.04
CA SER A 420 -32.30 20.26 30.01
C SER A 420 -30.80 20.41 30.25
N HIS A 421 -29.97 19.44 29.86
CA HIS A 421 -28.53 19.42 30.17
C HIS A 421 -27.67 19.49 28.91
N GLU A 422 -26.56 20.20 29.03
CA GLU A 422 -25.66 20.55 27.93
C GLU A 422 -24.36 19.73 27.95
N ILE A 423 -23.71 19.64 26.78
CA ILE A 423 -22.32 19.20 26.67
C ILE A 423 -21.43 20.39 26.34
N TRP A 424 -20.44 20.62 27.19
CA TRP A 424 -19.58 21.79 27.16
C TRP A 424 -18.22 21.44 26.54
N THR A 425 -17.90 22.10 25.43
CA THR A 425 -16.58 22.09 24.77
C THR A 425 -15.88 23.44 24.82
N ARG A 426 -16.48 24.40 25.52
CA ARG A 426 -16.00 25.76 25.70
C ARG A 426 -15.90 26.06 27.19
N GLU A 427 -14.80 26.64 27.61
CA GLU A 427 -14.61 26.95 29.03
C GLU A 427 -15.60 28.01 29.51
N ALA A 428 -16.04 27.81 30.74
CA ALA A 428 -16.80 28.78 31.50
C ALA A 428 -15.86 29.92 31.97
N ASN A 429 -16.37 31.15 32.12
CA ASN A 429 -15.64 32.19 32.86
C ASN A 429 -16.56 32.95 33.81
N SER A 430 -15.99 33.45 34.92
CA SER A 430 -16.72 34.11 36.02
C SER A 430 -17.44 35.42 35.65
N THR A 431 -17.24 35.91 34.43
CA THR A 431 -17.84 37.15 33.90
C THR A 431 -18.90 36.90 32.84
N SER A 432 -19.16 35.64 32.50
CA SER A 432 -20.04 35.25 31.41
C SER A 432 -21.15 34.32 31.90
N ASN A 433 -22.28 34.29 31.20
CA ASN A 433 -23.41 33.40 31.50
C ASN A 433 -23.14 31.93 31.11
N PHE A 434 -21.88 31.52 30.99
CA PHE A 434 -21.47 30.17 30.62
C PHE A 434 -21.03 29.47 31.90
N ASN A 435 -21.95 28.80 32.59
CA ASN A 435 -21.62 28.00 33.76
C ASN A 435 -22.14 26.56 33.58
N VAL A 436 -21.35 25.58 34.01
CA VAL A 436 -21.74 24.17 33.94
C VAL A 436 -22.71 23.87 35.08
N SER A 437 -23.91 23.40 34.74
CA SER A 437 -24.98 23.09 35.69
C SER A 437 -24.94 21.62 36.13
N LYS A 438 -25.57 21.31 37.27
CA LYS A 438 -25.69 19.91 37.73
C LYS A 438 -26.31 19.06 36.61
N LYS A 439 -25.70 17.91 36.35
CA LYS A 439 -25.95 16.92 35.29
C LYS A 439 -25.48 17.30 33.87
N ASP A 440 -24.93 18.49 33.66
CA ASP A 440 -24.23 18.81 32.41
C ASP A 440 -22.95 17.98 32.27
N TYR A 441 -22.48 17.87 31.04
CA TYR A 441 -21.25 17.17 30.68
C TYR A 441 -20.18 18.16 30.22
N VAL A 442 -18.94 17.89 30.53
CA VAL A 442 -17.77 18.65 30.06
C VAL A 442 -16.84 17.72 29.28
N VAL A 443 -16.31 18.22 28.17
CA VAL A 443 -15.19 17.59 27.45
C VAL A 443 -13.90 18.14 28.04
N LEU A 444 -13.08 17.26 28.60
CA LEU A 444 -11.81 17.60 29.23
C LEU A 444 -10.69 17.09 28.33
N THR A 445 -9.77 17.94 27.91
CA THR A 445 -8.67 17.56 27.02
C THR A 445 -7.35 18.11 27.53
N CYS A 446 -6.32 17.27 27.63
CA CYS A 446 -5.00 17.68 28.05
C CYS A 446 -3.96 16.98 27.18
N GLY A 447 -3.28 17.74 26.32
CA GLY A 447 -2.42 17.17 25.28
C GLY A 447 -3.22 16.31 24.29
N ASP A 448 -2.88 15.03 24.17
CA ASP A 448 -3.57 14.05 23.30
C ASP A 448 -4.58 13.17 24.06
N LYS A 449 -4.88 13.48 25.32
CA LYS A 449 -5.86 12.76 26.14
C LYS A 449 -7.17 13.53 26.22
N THR A 450 -8.28 12.80 26.13
CA THR A 450 -9.64 13.36 26.30
C THR A 450 -10.48 12.50 27.24
N TYR A 451 -11.33 13.15 28.05
CA TYR A 451 -12.38 12.53 28.86
C TYR A 451 -13.69 13.28 28.71
N ILE A 452 -14.80 12.58 28.93
CA ILE A 452 -16.13 13.19 29.08
C ILE A 452 -16.60 12.95 30.51
N ALA A 453 -16.82 14.03 31.25
CA ALA A 453 -17.23 13.98 32.65
C ALA A 453 -18.59 14.64 32.86
N GLN A 454 -19.50 13.98 33.58
CA GLN A 454 -20.74 14.59 34.04
C GLN A 454 -20.51 15.27 35.39
N TYR A 455 -20.95 16.52 35.55
CA TYR A 455 -21.07 17.14 36.87
C TYR A 455 -22.28 16.54 37.60
N LYS A 456 -22.09 15.43 38.31
CA LYS A 456 -23.17 14.60 38.83
C LYS A 456 -23.87 15.20 40.04
N ASP A 457 -23.12 15.62 41.05
CA ASP A 457 -23.66 16.13 42.31
C ASP A 457 -22.70 17.09 43.03
N TYR A 458 -23.18 17.72 44.11
CA TYR A 458 -22.40 18.55 45.03
C TYR A 458 -22.93 18.42 46.46
N ASP A 459 -22.04 18.52 47.44
CA ASP A 459 -22.38 18.69 48.84
C ASP A 459 -21.72 19.97 49.38
N THR A 460 -22.55 20.97 49.69
CA THR A 460 -22.06 22.25 50.23
C THR A 460 -21.55 22.14 51.66
N SER A 461 -21.93 21.09 52.39
CA SER A 461 -21.52 20.83 53.78
C SER A 461 -20.12 20.24 53.80
N ASP A 462 -19.90 19.21 52.98
CA ASP A 462 -18.61 18.52 52.83
C ASP A 462 -17.67 19.22 51.84
N LYS A 463 -18.18 20.25 51.17
CA LYS A 463 -17.49 21.09 50.19
C LYS A 463 -16.95 20.28 49.02
N THR A 464 -17.75 19.35 48.54
CA THR A 464 -17.42 18.44 47.45
C THR A 464 -18.29 18.69 46.22
N VAL A 465 -17.71 18.46 45.05
CA VAL A 465 -18.44 18.21 43.80
C VAL A 465 -18.07 16.82 43.31
N THR A 466 -19.05 16.10 42.78
CA THR A 466 -18.89 14.73 42.27
C THR A 466 -18.98 14.75 40.76
N PHE A 467 -17.97 14.20 40.09
CA PHE A 467 -17.97 13.96 38.66
C PHE A 467 -18.19 12.48 38.37
N GLU A 468 -18.92 12.15 37.31
CA GLU A 468 -19.02 10.79 36.78
C GLU A 468 -18.32 10.68 35.43
N ILE A 469 -17.45 9.68 35.29
CA ILE A 469 -16.63 9.44 34.10
C ILE A 469 -16.66 7.95 33.82
N ALA A 470 -17.24 7.55 32.67
CA ALA A 470 -17.41 6.15 32.29
C ALA A 470 -17.98 5.26 33.42
N GLY A 471 -18.97 5.78 34.17
CA GLY A 471 -19.62 5.08 35.27
C GLY A 471 -18.87 5.09 36.61
N SER A 472 -17.68 5.70 36.68
CA SER A 472 -16.92 5.88 37.92
C SER A 472 -17.13 7.28 38.48
N GLU A 473 -17.29 7.39 39.80
CA GLU A 473 -17.44 8.69 40.49
C GLU A 473 -16.12 9.18 41.07
N ILE A 474 -15.86 10.48 40.93
CA ILE A 474 -14.71 11.18 41.49
C ILE A 474 -15.21 12.39 42.28
N GLU A 475 -14.91 12.44 43.57
CA GLU A 475 -15.22 13.58 44.42
C GLU A 475 -14.04 14.55 44.49
N VAL A 476 -14.32 15.83 44.30
CA VAL A 476 -13.33 16.92 44.37
C VAL A 476 -13.73 17.90 45.46
N ASN A 477 -12.83 18.16 46.41
CA ASN A 477 -13.05 19.18 47.43
C ASN A 477 -12.75 20.58 46.86
N TYR A 478 -13.80 21.35 46.57
CA TYR A 478 -13.67 22.62 45.84
C TYR A 478 -13.09 23.78 46.66
N GLU A 479 -12.83 23.62 47.96
CA GLU A 479 -12.19 24.64 48.79
C GLU A 479 -10.69 24.41 49.00
N THR A 480 -10.31 23.16 49.28
CA THR A 480 -8.95 22.82 49.71
C THR A 480 -8.09 22.28 48.57
N ASN A 481 -8.71 21.62 47.59
CA ASN A 481 -8.04 21.07 46.43
C ASN A 481 -8.98 21.07 45.21
N PRO A 482 -9.25 22.25 44.63
CA PRO A 482 -10.22 22.42 43.56
C PRO A 482 -9.68 21.94 42.21
N VAL A 483 -9.25 20.67 42.16
CA VAL A 483 -8.64 20.04 40.99
C VAL A 483 -9.26 18.66 40.81
N LEU A 484 -9.77 18.43 39.60
CA LEU A 484 -10.20 17.12 39.14
C LEU A 484 -9.01 16.38 38.54
N PHE A 485 -8.56 15.33 39.20
CA PHE A 485 -7.44 14.49 38.78
C PHE A 485 -7.93 13.31 37.94
N ILE A 486 -7.56 13.26 36.66
CA ILE A 486 -7.96 12.16 35.76
C ILE A 486 -6.80 11.82 34.81
N GLY A 487 -6.44 10.53 34.77
CA GLY A 487 -5.44 10.00 33.84
C GLY A 487 -4.06 10.68 33.90
N GLY A 488 -3.69 11.17 35.09
CA GLY A 488 -2.44 11.90 35.35
C GLY A 488 -2.53 13.40 35.13
N ASN A 489 -3.68 13.93 34.70
CA ASN A 489 -3.87 15.36 34.41
C ASN A 489 -4.68 16.05 35.50
N GLU A 490 -4.40 17.34 35.68
CA GLU A 490 -5.04 18.24 36.62
C GLU A 490 -5.96 19.22 35.89
N PHE A 491 -7.27 19.11 36.08
CA PHE A 491 -8.24 20.07 35.56
C PHE A 491 -8.73 20.94 36.71
N LYS A 492 -8.44 22.25 36.66
CA LYS A 492 -8.91 23.16 37.70
C LYS A 492 -10.41 23.31 37.64
N ILE A 493 -11.01 23.39 38.81
CA ILE A 493 -12.43 23.68 38.96
C ILE A 493 -12.64 24.91 39.84
N HIS A 494 -13.77 25.58 39.66
CA HIS A 494 -14.27 26.56 40.61
C HIS A 494 -15.77 26.32 40.80
N PHE A 495 -16.18 26.00 42.01
CA PHE A 495 -17.59 25.81 42.33
C PHE A 495 -18.16 27.09 42.93
N ASN A 496 -19.26 27.58 42.36
CA ASN A 496 -20.02 28.70 42.90
C ASN A 496 -21.19 28.17 43.73
N SER A 497 -21.06 28.23 45.05
CA SER A 497 -22.09 27.74 45.97
C SER A 497 -23.40 28.55 45.92
N GLY A 498 -23.36 29.79 45.41
CA GLY A 498 -24.53 30.67 45.34
C GLY A 498 -25.55 30.22 44.30
N ASP A 499 -25.08 29.88 43.10
CA ASP A 499 -25.92 29.40 41.99
C ASP A 499 -25.76 27.89 41.72
N LYS A 500 -24.87 27.22 42.44
CA LYS A 500 -24.56 25.78 42.37
C LYS A 500 -23.99 25.36 41.02
N THR A 501 -23.30 26.27 40.36
CA THR A 501 -22.66 26.04 39.07
C THR A 501 -21.15 25.88 39.18
N LEU A 502 -20.55 25.41 38.09
CA LEU A 502 -19.15 25.02 38.04
C LEU A 502 -18.44 25.71 36.87
N TYR A 503 -17.24 26.19 37.11
CA TYR A 503 -16.24 26.54 36.09
C TYR A 503 -15.21 25.43 36.02
N VAL A 504 -14.90 24.98 34.81
CA VAL A 504 -13.93 23.92 34.57
C VAL A 504 -12.94 24.43 33.53
N ASP A 505 -11.66 24.31 33.87
CA ASP A 505 -10.54 24.41 32.93
C ASP A 505 -10.60 23.14 32.07
N LEU A 506 -10.97 23.31 30.80
CA LEU A 506 -11.22 22.18 29.92
C LEU A 506 -9.93 21.70 29.25
N ASN A 507 -8.89 22.55 29.19
CA ASN A 507 -7.67 22.29 28.42
C ASN A 507 -6.42 22.01 29.28
N CYS A 508 -6.58 21.95 30.61
CA CYS A 508 -5.54 21.77 31.64
C CYS A 508 -4.47 22.87 31.70
N ASP A 509 -4.72 24.06 31.15
CA ASP A 509 -3.73 25.16 31.14
C ASP A 509 -3.70 25.98 32.46
N GLY A 510 -4.60 25.65 33.38
CA GLY A 510 -4.74 26.24 34.69
C GLY A 510 -5.51 27.55 34.71
N LYS A 511 -6.23 27.91 33.64
CA LYS A 511 -7.02 29.14 33.49
C LYS A 511 -8.46 28.83 33.08
N PHE A 512 -9.33 29.84 33.24
CA PHE A 512 -10.74 29.77 32.84
C PHE A 512 -11.00 30.84 31.77
N LEU A 513 -10.86 30.47 30.51
CA LEU A 513 -10.92 31.39 29.37
C LEU A 513 -12.08 31.02 28.46
N ASN A 514 -13.16 31.79 28.49
CA ASN A 514 -14.32 31.55 27.62
C ASN A 514 -14.04 31.73 26.11
N THR A 515 -12.81 31.90 25.67
CA THR A 515 -12.41 31.83 24.25
C THR A 515 -11.77 30.50 23.90
N THR A 516 -11.49 29.65 24.89
CA THR A 516 -10.91 28.33 24.73
C THR A 516 -11.99 27.33 24.37
N TYR A 517 -11.71 26.58 23.30
CA TYR A 517 -12.48 25.42 22.87
C TYR A 517 -11.57 24.21 22.89
N VAL A 518 -12.15 23.05 23.18
CA VAL A 518 -11.44 21.77 23.18
C VAL A 518 -12.03 20.81 22.16
N ASN A 519 -11.15 20.03 21.55
CA ASN A 519 -11.49 18.93 20.65
C ASN A 519 -11.38 17.61 21.39
N ILE A 520 -12.11 16.61 20.94
CA ILE A 520 -11.95 15.24 21.40
C ILE A 520 -10.78 14.61 20.68
N THR A 521 -9.93 13.90 21.41
CA THR A 521 -8.82 13.11 20.87
C THR A 521 -9.09 11.61 21.10
N THR A 522 -9.04 10.81 20.03
CA THR A 522 -9.24 9.36 20.08
C THR A 522 -7.96 8.60 20.43
N ALA A 523 -8.00 7.27 20.53
CA ALA A 523 -6.88 6.46 21.04
C ALA A 523 -5.57 6.59 20.23
N THR A 524 -5.68 6.69 18.91
CA THR A 524 -4.59 6.95 17.96
C THR A 524 -4.47 8.43 17.57
N GLY A 525 -5.13 9.34 18.29
CA GLY A 525 -4.91 10.78 18.12
C GLY A 525 -5.73 11.46 17.02
N ALA A 526 -6.79 10.83 16.50
CA ALA A 526 -7.70 11.54 15.61
C ALA A 526 -8.47 12.62 16.41
N LEU A 527 -8.62 13.80 15.81
CA LEU A 527 -9.28 14.94 16.43
C LEU A 527 -10.73 15.05 15.95
N ILE A 528 -11.65 15.23 16.88
CA ILE A 528 -13.09 15.42 16.63
C ILE A 528 -13.54 16.73 17.27
N ASP A 529 -14.07 17.63 16.45
CA ASP A 529 -14.63 18.91 16.87
C ASP A 529 -16.17 18.84 16.82
N ILE A 530 -16.80 19.08 17.97
CA ILE A 530 -18.25 19.14 18.15
C ILE A 530 -18.71 20.50 18.70
N THR A 531 -17.88 21.53 18.56
CA THR A 531 -18.10 22.87 19.13
C THR A 531 -19.29 23.60 18.50
N ASN A 532 -19.62 23.27 17.24
CA ASN A 532 -20.74 23.86 16.52
C ASN A 532 -21.95 22.91 16.55
N PRO A 533 -23.07 23.30 17.18
CA PRO A 533 -24.25 22.44 17.25
C PRO A 533 -24.72 21.93 15.89
N GLY A 534 -24.88 20.61 15.79
CA GLY A 534 -25.29 19.94 14.55
C GLY A 534 -24.16 19.69 13.56
N LEU A 535 -22.91 20.04 13.88
CA LEU A 535 -21.72 19.78 13.07
C LEU A 535 -20.69 18.99 13.89
N ALA A 536 -20.33 17.80 13.42
CA ALA A 536 -19.17 17.07 13.93
C ALA A 536 -18.09 17.00 12.84
N VAL A 537 -16.91 17.52 13.12
CA VAL A 537 -15.78 17.58 12.18
C VAL A 537 -14.68 16.65 12.67
N PHE A 538 -14.23 15.75 11.82
CA PHE A 538 -13.08 14.90 12.11
C PHE A 538 -11.89 15.32 11.25
N TYR A 539 -10.76 15.56 11.89
CA TYR A 539 -9.54 15.99 11.22
C TYR A 539 -8.63 14.79 10.94
N GLU A 540 -8.14 14.70 9.70
CA GLU A 540 -7.23 13.66 9.24
C GLU A 540 -5.77 14.15 9.22
N ASP A 541 -5.32 14.76 10.31
CA ASP A 541 -3.94 15.24 10.39
C ASP A 541 -3.00 14.14 10.91
N PRO A 542 -1.89 13.85 10.21
CA PRO A 542 -0.89 12.94 10.73
C PRO A 542 -0.22 13.56 11.96
N LEU A 543 -0.08 12.78 13.03
CA LEU A 543 0.60 13.23 14.26
C LEU A 543 2.05 13.65 14.00
N TYR A 544 2.70 13.04 13.00
CA TYR A 544 4.03 13.41 12.56
C TYR A 544 4.17 13.26 11.04
N LYS A 545 4.90 14.20 10.43
CA LYS A 545 5.24 14.15 9.00
C LYS A 545 6.71 13.80 8.83
N VAL A 546 7.00 12.95 7.86
CA VAL A 546 8.40 12.70 7.49
C VAL A 546 8.91 13.87 6.66
N PRO A 547 10.04 14.50 7.01
CA PRO A 547 10.57 15.62 6.24
C PRO A 547 10.80 15.25 4.78
N GLY A 548 10.15 16.01 3.89
CA GLY A 548 10.18 15.77 2.44
C GLY A 548 9.42 14.53 1.98
N SER A 549 8.56 13.96 2.82
CA SER A 549 7.58 12.98 2.36
C SER A 549 6.40 13.67 1.68
N ASN A 550 5.75 12.90 0.82
CA ASN A 550 4.53 13.29 0.13
C ASN A 550 3.32 12.66 0.82
N ASP A 551 3.28 12.72 2.15
CA ASP A 551 2.13 12.26 2.94
C ASP A 551 0.93 13.16 2.59
N PRO A 552 -0.27 12.60 2.37
CA PRO A 552 -1.46 13.41 2.14
C PRO A 552 -1.61 14.43 3.28
N SER A 553 -1.89 15.68 2.91
CA SER A 553 -2.19 16.74 3.87
C SER A 553 -3.60 16.57 4.42
N GLY A 554 -3.79 16.87 5.71
CA GLY A 554 -5.04 16.63 6.40
C GLY A 554 -6.25 17.24 5.70
N LYS A 555 -7.21 16.36 5.41
CA LYS A 555 -8.57 16.72 5.04
C LYS A 555 -9.43 16.66 6.30
N SER A 556 -10.65 17.17 6.20
CA SER A 556 -11.65 17.03 7.25
C SER A 556 -12.85 16.24 6.72
N ILE A 557 -13.45 15.44 7.58
CA ILE A 557 -14.72 14.75 7.33
C ILE A 557 -15.77 15.44 8.20
N VAL A 558 -16.71 16.12 7.56
CA VAL A 558 -17.75 16.91 8.21
C VAL A 558 -19.07 16.16 8.17
N PHE A 559 -19.68 16.00 9.34
CA PHE A 559 -20.99 15.40 9.53
C PHE A 559 -21.98 16.47 9.98
N ASN A 560 -23.01 16.70 9.19
CA ASN A 560 -24.08 17.63 9.49
C ASN A 560 -25.31 16.85 9.93
N ALA A 561 -25.74 17.07 11.17
CA ALA A 561 -27.03 16.64 11.64
C ALA A 561 -28.13 17.39 10.86
N SER A 562 -29.16 16.68 10.45
CA SER A 562 -30.25 17.22 9.65
C SER A 562 -31.58 16.63 10.08
N ARG A 563 -32.66 17.37 9.84
CA ARG A 563 -34.03 16.92 10.11
C ARG A 563 -34.94 17.25 8.94
N SER A 564 -35.85 16.33 8.63
CA SER A 564 -36.93 16.53 7.65
C SER A 564 -38.21 15.95 8.23
N GLY A 565 -39.18 16.80 8.57
CA GLY A 565 -40.34 16.39 9.38
C GLY A 565 -39.89 15.83 10.73
N ASP A 566 -40.33 14.63 11.07
CA ASP A 566 -39.98 13.94 12.32
C ASP A 566 -38.77 13.01 12.17
N THR A 567 -38.08 13.06 11.03
CA THR A 567 -36.92 12.18 10.76
C THR A 567 -35.62 12.93 10.95
N THR A 568 -34.84 12.53 11.95
CA THR A 568 -33.42 12.88 12.12
C THR A 568 -32.54 12.02 11.23
N TYR A 569 -31.51 12.62 10.63
CA TYR A 569 -30.52 11.94 9.83
C TYR A 569 -29.20 12.72 9.76
N LEU A 570 -28.16 12.10 9.20
CA LEU A 570 -26.84 12.67 9.00
C LEU A 570 -26.62 12.97 7.51
N LYS A 571 -25.88 14.04 7.23
CA LYS A 571 -25.27 14.31 5.93
C LYS A 571 -23.76 14.32 6.09
N VAL A 572 -23.03 13.72 5.15
CA VAL A 572 -21.56 13.67 5.19
C VAL A 572 -20.98 14.51 4.06
N LYS A 573 -19.95 15.27 4.36
CA LYS A 573 -19.15 16.04 3.39
C LYS A 573 -17.69 15.93 3.81
N ALA A 574 -16.81 15.38 2.97
CA ALA A 574 -15.38 15.58 3.18
C ALA A 574 -14.91 16.84 2.44
N GLU A 575 -14.02 17.59 3.08
CA GLU A 575 -13.38 18.75 2.47
C GLU A 575 -12.17 18.29 1.64
N GLY A 576 -12.29 18.43 0.32
CA GLY A 576 -11.39 17.87 -0.69
C GLY A 576 -12.23 17.29 -1.84
N ASN A 577 -11.80 17.45 -3.08
CA ASN A 577 -12.63 17.43 -4.31
C ASN A 577 -13.56 16.21 -4.57
N ASP A 578 -13.62 15.17 -3.73
CA ASP A 578 -14.21 13.87 -4.08
C ASP A 578 -15.39 13.37 -3.22
N ILE A 579 -15.83 14.07 -2.16
CA ILE A 579 -17.17 13.79 -1.60
C ILE A 579 -18.15 14.83 -2.10
N ARG A 580 -18.54 14.70 -3.37
CA ARG A 580 -19.74 15.35 -3.89
C ARG A 580 -20.93 14.45 -3.57
N THR A 581 -21.97 15.02 -2.98
CA THR A 581 -23.30 14.41 -2.80
C THR A 581 -24.05 14.21 -4.13
N THR A 582 -23.33 14.09 -5.25
CA THR A 582 -23.90 13.97 -6.59
C THR A 582 -23.02 13.02 -7.42
N ASP A 583 -23.66 11.91 -7.79
CA ASP A 583 -23.35 10.95 -8.86
C ASP A 583 -22.31 9.86 -8.59
N TYR A 584 -22.33 9.26 -7.40
CA TYR A 584 -22.05 7.83 -7.30
C TYR A 584 -23.36 7.11 -7.00
N GLN A 585 -23.83 6.30 -7.95
CA GLN A 585 -24.96 5.41 -7.71
C GLN A 585 -24.56 4.41 -6.62
N ILE A 586 -25.08 4.62 -5.43
CA ILE A 586 -25.16 3.64 -4.36
C ILE A 586 -26.17 2.59 -4.83
N SER A 587 -25.94 1.31 -4.48
CA SER A 587 -26.98 0.32 -4.60
C SER A 587 -27.00 -0.68 -3.44
N ASP A 588 -28.10 -0.82 -2.68
CA ASP A 588 -29.27 0.09 -2.73
C ASP A 588 -30.04 0.23 -1.41
N GLU A 589 -30.26 -0.81 -0.60
CA GLU A 589 -31.09 -0.60 0.60
C GLU A 589 -30.25 -0.16 1.80
N ASP A 590 -29.58 1.00 1.68
CA ASP A 590 -29.10 1.83 2.80
C ASP A 590 -27.63 1.70 3.22
N LYS A 591 -26.63 1.51 2.33
CA LYS A 591 -25.20 1.48 2.74
C LYS A 591 -24.27 2.29 1.84
N TRP A 592 -23.42 3.13 2.46
CA TRP A 592 -22.42 3.94 1.77
C TRP A 592 -21.00 3.62 2.30
N LYS A 593 -20.04 3.51 1.39
CA LYS A 593 -18.64 3.19 1.67
C LYS A 593 -17.72 4.18 0.98
N TYR A 594 -16.75 4.71 1.72
CA TYR A 594 -15.80 5.69 1.20
C TYR A 594 -14.43 5.55 1.86
N VAL A 595 -13.36 5.89 1.13
CA VAL A 595 -12.00 5.96 1.68
C VAL A 595 -11.36 7.30 1.28
N THR A 596 -10.80 8.02 2.25
CA THR A 596 -10.06 9.27 2.00
C THR A 596 -8.67 8.99 1.45
N GLU A 597 -7.98 10.01 0.94
CA GLU A 597 -6.55 9.88 0.57
C GLU A 597 -5.66 9.53 1.76
N TYR A 598 -6.06 9.94 2.98
CA TYR A 598 -5.41 9.54 4.22
C TYR A 598 -5.62 8.05 4.52
N GLY A 599 -6.60 7.43 3.88
CA GLY A 599 -6.96 6.03 4.05
C GLY A 599 -7.98 5.81 5.16
N THR A 600 -8.65 6.84 5.68
CA THR A 600 -9.78 6.70 6.60
C THR A 600 -10.95 6.09 5.87
N TYR A 601 -11.48 5.00 6.41
CA TYR A 601 -12.62 4.29 5.83
C TYR A 601 -13.90 4.67 6.53
N LEU A 602 -14.91 5.05 5.74
CA LEU A 602 -16.25 5.37 6.20
C LEU A 602 -17.19 4.25 5.76
N TYR A 603 -17.99 3.78 6.70
CA TYR A 603 -19.07 2.84 6.46
C TYR A 603 -20.34 3.40 7.08
N ALA A 604 -21.25 3.91 6.25
CA ALA A 604 -22.52 4.44 6.69
C ALA A 604 -23.68 3.51 6.37
N THR A 605 -24.70 3.57 7.22
CA THR A 605 -25.99 2.90 7.02
C THR A 605 -27.14 3.92 7.05
N GLY A 606 -28.07 3.83 6.11
CA GLY A 606 -29.18 4.73 5.83
C GLY A 606 -29.28 5.02 4.33
N SER A 607 -30.36 5.66 3.87
CA SER A 607 -30.51 6.02 2.44
C SER A 607 -29.57 7.15 2.04
N ASP A 608 -29.36 7.33 0.73
CA ASP A 608 -28.47 8.36 0.14
C ASP A 608 -28.65 9.77 0.73
N ASP A 609 -29.87 10.10 1.14
CA ASP A 609 -30.24 11.38 1.73
C ASP A 609 -30.47 11.33 3.25
N LYS A 610 -30.54 10.13 3.87
CA LYS A 610 -30.90 9.96 5.29
C LYS A 610 -30.03 8.90 5.98
N ILE A 611 -28.75 9.23 6.15
CA ILE A 611 -27.83 8.39 6.91
C ILE A 611 -28.24 8.34 8.39
N HIS A 612 -28.18 7.16 8.99
CA HIS A 612 -28.56 6.92 10.39
C HIS A 612 -27.38 6.61 11.29
N LYS A 613 -26.33 6.00 10.74
CA LYS A 613 -25.11 5.65 11.44
C LYS A 613 -23.94 5.76 10.47
N VAL A 614 -22.80 6.23 10.96
CA VAL A 614 -21.52 6.21 10.26
C VAL A 614 -20.47 5.65 11.19
N GLU A 615 -19.81 4.59 10.75
CA GLU A 615 -18.61 4.05 11.37
C GLU A 615 -17.39 4.58 10.63
N ILE A 616 -16.42 5.08 11.37
CA ILE A 616 -15.26 5.79 10.86
C ILE A 616 -14.01 5.12 11.38
N TYR A 617 -13.16 4.64 10.47
CA TYR A 617 -11.97 3.84 10.77
C TYR A 617 -10.71 4.61 10.39
N TYR A 618 -10.09 5.28 11.36
CA TYR A 618 -8.87 6.06 11.19
C TYR A 618 -7.64 5.16 11.15
N PRO A 619 -6.72 5.36 10.19
CA PRO A 619 -5.47 4.60 10.14
C PRO A 619 -4.49 4.96 11.27
N GLY A 620 -4.84 5.97 12.07
CA GLY A 620 -4.11 6.45 13.23
C GLY A 620 -3.08 7.51 12.91
N ASN A 621 -1.92 7.41 13.56
CA ASN A 621 -0.89 8.46 13.56
C ASN A 621 -0.29 8.75 12.16
N ARG A 622 -0.54 7.87 11.17
CA ARG A 622 -0.07 8.02 9.79
C ARG A 622 -1.15 7.59 8.79
N PRO A 623 -1.09 8.12 7.55
CA PRO A 623 -1.96 7.66 6.48
C PRO A 623 -1.75 6.17 6.17
N ALA A 624 -2.83 5.46 5.85
CA ALA A 624 -2.72 4.09 5.36
C ALA A 624 -2.10 4.06 3.96
N LYS A 625 -1.27 3.05 3.72
CA LYS A 625 -0.63 2.83 2.42
C LYS A 625 -1.13 1.54 1.80
N ALA A 626 -1.26 1.52 0.48
CA ALA A 626 -1.52 0.29 -0.24
C ALA A 626 -0.29 -0.61 -0.28
N ASN A 627 -0.47 -1.92 -0.47
CA ASN A 627 0.65 -2.82 -0.67
C ASN A 627 0.66 -3.25 -2.14
N VAL A 628 1.39 -2.50 -2.96
CA VAL A 628 1.57 -2.81 -4.39
C VAL A 628 2.98 -3.36 -4.61
N ALA A 629 3.10 -4.40 -5.42
CA ALA A 629 4.36 -5.09 -5.70
C ALA A 629 4.55 -5.42 -7.18
#